data_AF-A0A7S2RIE1-F1
#
_entry.id   AF-A0A7S2RIE1-F1
#
_cell.length_a   1.000
_cell.length_b   1.000
_cell.length_c   1.000
_cell.angle_alpha   90.00
_cell.angle_beta   90.00
_cell.angle_gamma   90.00
#
_symmetry.space_group_name_H-M   'P 1'
#
loop_
_entity.id
_entity.type
_entity.pdbx_description
1 polymer ?
#
loop_
_entity_poly.entity_id
_entity_poly.type
_entity_poly.pdbx_seq_one_letter_code
_entity_poly.pdbx_strand_id
1 'polypeptide(L)'
;MEFINNETQPSSDCDEPIPIVNAQRDWSSVAEIVRDKGVCIVSNIWTENELGYILNTIEEKGNLKQTVNRRRKRWERIYDPQDKVFQQILIDKPLLRDIFKSILGPRCFLEKAGLMNAYPGAECQRWHMDTPHLFACPQHLPPHSLNSFLITCDLQRQPERGPTEFQLGTHIKRNLGEK
;
A
#
# COMPACT_ATOMS: atom_id res chain seq x y z
N MET A 1 22.35 -32.79 -27.28
CA MET A 1 21.83 -32.51 -25.93
C MET A 1 22.78 -31.52 -25.31
N GLU A 2 22.54 -30.24 -25.56
CA GLU A 2 23.34 -29.16 -25.00
C GLU A 2 22.78 -28.81 -23.63
N PHE A 3 23.68 -28.77 -22.64
CA PHE A 3 23.40 -28.33 -21.29
C PHE A 3 23.18 -26.82 -21.33
N ILE A 4 21.97 -26.37 -21.02
CA ILE A 4 21.69 -24.96 -20.77
C ILE A 4 22.30 -24.62 -19.41
N ASN A 5 23.32 -23.77 -19.44
CA ASN A 5 23.97 -23.19 -18.27
C ASN A 5 22.93 -22.50 -17.36
N ASN A 6 22.75 -23.03 -16.16
CA ASN A 6 22.13 -22.33 -15.04
C ASN A 6 23.11 -21.29 -14.49
N GLU A 7 23.26 -20.18 -15.20
CA GLU A 7 23.79 -18.93 -14.66
C GLU A 7 22.90 -17.79 -15.13
N THR A 8 21.69 -17.71 -14.57
CA THR A 8 21.04 -16.41 -14.47
C THR A 8 21.76 -15.66 -13.36
N GLN A 9 22.72 -14.84 -13.77
CA GLN A 9 23.31 -13.80 -12.94
C GLN A 9 22.19 -13.04 -12.21
N PRO A 10 22.34 -12.70 -10.93
CA PRO A 10 21.52 -11.65 -10.35
C PRO A 10 21.86 -10.38 -11.13
N SER A 11 20.91 -9.86 -11.92
CA SER A 11 21.07 -8.55 -12.52
C SER A 11 21.23 -7.56 -11.37
N SER A 12 22.39 -6.93 -11.32
CA SER A 12 22.72 -5.88 -10.38
C SER A 12 21.80 -4.67 -10.56
N ASP A 13 21.73 -3.86 -9.51
CA ASP A 13 21.52 -2.40 -9.57
C ASP A 13 20.07 -1.89 -9.57
N CYS A 14 19.53 -1.68 -8.36
CA CYS A 14 19.27 -0.34 -7.79
C CYS A 14 18.29 -0.46 -6.60
N ASP A 15 18.80 -0.71 -5.38
CA ASP A 15 17.99 -0.59 -4.15
C ASP A 15 17.81 0.88 -3.78
N GLU A 16 17.16 1.64 -4.67
CA GLU A 16 16.71 2.98 -4.31
C GLU A 16 15.71 2.83 -3.15
N PRO A 17 15.94 3.50 -2.00
CA PRO A 17 15.04 3.40 -0.86
C PRO A 17 13.67 3.97 -1.24
N ILE A 18 12.60 3.40 -0.66
CA ILE A 18 11.26 3.96 -0.82
C ILE A 18 11.28 5.42 -0.36
N PRO A 19 10.86 6.38 -1.20
CA PRO A 19 10.85 7.79 -0.81
C PRO A 19 10.00 8.03 0.43
N ILE A 20 10.52 8.85 1.35
CA ILE A 20 9.84 9.20 2.60
C ILE A 20 9.55 10.70 2.62
N VAL A 21 8.29 11.05 2.79
CA VAL A 21 7.83 12.43 2.94
C VAL A 21 7.33 12.64 4.36
N ASN A 22 7.63 13.81 4.93
CA ASN A 22 6.98 14.27 6.16
C ASN A 22 5.75 15.10 5.79
N ALA A 23 4.57 14.60 6.13
CA ALA A 23 3.30 15.18 5.74
C ALA A 23 3.11 16.62 6.25
N GLN A 24 3.76 16.97 7.37
CA GLN A 24 3.69 18.31 7.98
C GLN A 24 4.61 19.33 7.27
N ARG A 25 5.55 18.88 6.44
CA ARG A 25 6.53 19.73 5.76
C ARG A 25 6.23 19.92 4.28
N ASP A 26 5.91 18.84 3.58
CA ASP A 26 5.74 18.87 2.13
C ASP A 26 4.86 17.71 1.64
N TRP A 27 3.59 17.69 2.04
CA TRP A 27 2.69 16.67 1.50
C TRP A 27 2.42 16.85 0.00
N SER A 28 2.66 18.04 -0.56
CA SER A 28 2.41 18.37 -1.96
C SER A 28 3.24 17.56 -2.95
N SER A 29 4.45 17.14 -2.58
CA SER A 29 5.31 16.32 -3.45
C SER A 29 4.87 14.85 -3.53
N VAL A 30 4.01 14.37 -2.62
CA VAL A 30 3.60 12.95 -2.56
C VAL A 30 3.02 12.48 -3.89
N ALA A 31 2.19 13.29 -4.57
CA ALA A 31 1.59 12.90 -5.84
C ALA A 31 2.62 12.73 -6.95
N GLU A 32 3.61 13.61 -7.01
CA GLU A 32 4.70 13.54 -7.99
C GLU A 32 5.55 12.29 -7.74
N ILE A 33 5.91 12.05 -6.48
CA ILE A 33 6.68 10.88 -6.07
C ILE A 33 5.95 9.58 -6.40
N VAL A 34 4.66 9.47 -6.08
CA VAL A 34 3.87 8.26 -6.39
C VAL A 34 3.76 8.05 -7.90
N ARG A 35 3.65 9.12 -8.71
CA ARG A 35 3.62 9.00 -10.18
C ARG A 35 4.96 8.53 -10.75
N ASP A 36 6.07 8.97 -10.17
CA ASP A 36 7.42 8.60 -10.61
C ASP A 36 7.85 7.21 -10.12
N LYS A 37 7.70 6.95 -8.82
CA LYS A 37 8.24 5.75 -8.14
C LYS A 37 7.20 4.65 -7.90
N GLY A 38 5.91 4.97 -7.97
CA GLY A 38 4.81 4.04 -7.74
C GLY A 38 4.42 3.86 -6.26
N VAL A 39 5.27 4.30 -5.33
CA VAL A 39 5.06 4.19 -3.89
C VAL A 39 5.74 5.34 -3.15
N CYS A 40 5.17 5.75 -2.02
CA CYS A 40 5.73 6.75 -1.11
C CYS A 40 5.36 6.39 0.33
N ILE A 41 6.30 6.50 1.26
CA ILE A 41 6.01 6.49 2.69
C ILE A 41 5.70 7.92 3.11
N VAL A 42 4.55 8.13 3.75
CA VAL A 42 4.17 9.44 4.27
C VAL A 42 4.12 9.38 5.79
N SER A 43 5.10 10.01 6.42
CA SER A 43 5.29 10.05 7.87
C SER A 43 4.53 11.21 8.52
N ASN A 44 4.24 11.09 9.81
CA ASN A 44 3.60 12.12 10.63
C ASN A 44 2.20 12.57 10.13
N ILE A 45 1.42 11.61 9.60
CA ILE A 45 -0.01 11.80 9.32
C ILE A 45 -0.83 11.72 10.63
N TRP A 46 -0.47 10.76 11.48
CA TRP A 46 -1.16 10.42 12.72
C TRP A 46 -0.24 10.63 13.92
N THR A 47 -0.79 11.16 15.00
CA THR A 47 -0.17 11.08 16.33
C THR A 47 -0.38 9.68 16.93
N GLU A 48 0.40 9.31 17.94
CA GLU A 48 0.22 8.03 18.65
C GLU A 48 -1.17 7.89 19.28
N ASN A 49 -1.71 8.97 19.84
CA ASN A 49 -3.05 8.98 20.44
C ASN A 49 -4.15 8.75 19.38
N GLU A 50 -4.02 9.40 18.22
CA GLU A 50 -4.97 9.20 17.12
C GLU A 50 -4.90 7.78 16.57
N LEU A 51 -3.69 7.22 16.42
CA LEU A 51 -3.50 5.85 15.97
C LEU A 51 -4.14 4.86 16.95
N GLY A 52 -3.91 5.02 18.25
CA GLY A 52 -4.53 4.19 19.28
C GLY A 52 -6.06 4.28 19.26
N TYR A 53 -6.60 5.50 19.12
CA TYR A 53 -8.05 5.71 19.01
C TYR A 53 -8.65 5.02 17.77
N ILE A 54 -8.00 5.14 16.62
CA ILE A 54 -8.45 4.52 15.35
C ILE A 54 -8.50 3.00 15.48
N LEU A 55 -7.43 2.40 16.01
CA LEU A 55 -7.35 0.95 16.12
C LEU A 55 -8.41 0.42 17.06
N ASN A 56 -8.57 1.05 18.23
CA ASN A 56 -9.63 0.68 19.16
C ASN A 56 -11.03 0.84 18.53
N THR A 57 -11.25 1.94 17.81
CA THR A 57 -12.55 2.21 17.16
C THR A 57 -12.88 1.19 16.06
N ILE A 58 -11.90 0.82 15.22
CA ILE A 58 -12.09 -0.20 14.18
C ILE A 58 -12.37 -1.57 14.80
N GLU A 59 -11.71 -1.92 15.90
CA GLU A 59 -11.90 -3.19 16.58
C GLU A 59 -13.25 -3.29 17.31
N GLU A 60 -13.66 -2.24 18.00
CA GLU A 60 -14.90 -2.20 18.80
C GLU A 60 -16.16 -1.95 17.95
N LYS A 61 -16.06 -1.06 16.96
CA LYS A 61 -17.23 -0.48 16.28
C LYS A 61 -17.28 -0.76 14.78
N GLY A 62 -16.19 -1.26 14.19
CA GLY A 62 -16.15 -1.54 12.76
C GLY A 62 -17.12 -2.66 12.37
N ASN A 63 -17.90 -2.43 11.33
CA ASN A 63 -18.81 -3.40 10.73
C ASN A 63 -18.02 -4.45 9.94
N LEU A 64 -17.53 -5.47 10.65
CA LEU A 64 -16.83 -6.61 10.08
C LEU A 64 -17.77 -7.41 9.18
N LYS A 65 -17.45 -7.48 7.89
CA LYS A 65 -18.22 -8.28 6.92
C LYS A 65 -17.74 -9.72 6.87
N GLN A 66 -16.43 -9.90 6.84
CA GLN A 66 -15.82 -11.22 6.69
C GLN A 66 -14.39 -11.25 7.21
N THR A 67 -13.95 -12.44 7.61
CA THR A 67 -12.56 -12.75 7.89
C THR A 67 -12.08 -13.76 6.85
N VAL A 68 -11.06 -13.40 6.08
CA VAL A 68 -10.56 -14.19 4.95
C VAL A 68 -9.15 -14.67 5.24
N ASN A 69 -8.90 -15.96 5.07
CA ASN A 69 -7.55 -16.51 5.08
C ASN A 69 -6.87 -16.17 3.75
N ARG A 70 -5.81 -15.35 3.78
CA ARG A 70 -5.06 -14.98 2.57
C ARG A 70 -3.94 -15.95 2.28
N ARG A 71 -3.29 -16.48 3.32
CA ARG A 71 -2.27 -17.55 3.31
C ARG A 71 -2.12 -18.12 4.72
N ARG A 72 -1.34 -19.20 4.85
CA ARG A 72 -0.94 -19.77 6.15
C ARG A 72 -0.47 -18.65 7.09
N LYS A 73 -1.14 -18.51 8.25
CA LYS A 73 -0.87 -17.49 9.29
C LYS A 73 -1.07 -16.03 8.84
N ARG A 74 -1.81 -15.77 7.76
CA ARG A 74 -2.15 -14.43 7.27
C ARG A 74 -3.65 -14.30 7.06
N TRP A 75 -4.25 -13.35 7.76
CA TRP A 75 -5.69 -13.13 7.77
C TRP A 75 -6.02 -11.68 7.44
N GLU A 76 -7.08 -11.49 6.68
CA GLU A 76 -7.65 -10.16 6.44
C GLU A 76 -9.03 -10.09 7.07
N ARG A 77 -9.26 -9.08 7.91
CA ARG A 77 -10.59 -8.68 8.38
C ARG A 77 -11.10 -7.60 7.43
N ILE A 78 -12.17 -7.88 6.72
CA ILE A 78 -12.74 -6.96 5.72
C ILE A 78 -13.97 -6.30 6.33
N TYR A 79 -13.98 -4.98 6.29
CA TYR A 79 -15.04 -4.16 6.85
C TYR A 79 -15.90 -3.52 5.77
N ASP A 80 -17.06 -3.01 6.16
CA ASP A 80 -17.88 -2.16 5.28
C ASP A 80 -17.12 -0.85 4.99
N PRO A 81 -16.79 -0.54 3.72
CA PRO A 81 -16.16 0.74 3.40
C PRO A 81 -17.10 1.93 3.64
N GLN A 82 -18.43 1.72 3.69
CA GLN A 82 -19.41 2.76 4.02
C GLN A 82 -19.62 2.93 5.52
N ASP A 83 -18.92 2.13 6.35
CA ASP A 83 -18.98 2.31 7.80
C ASP A 83 -18.53 3.73 8.17
N LYS A 84 -19.28 4.34 9.09
CA LYS A 84 -18.98 5.66 9.63
C LYS A 84 -17.57 5.74 10.20
N VAL A 85 -17.03 4.67 10.79
CA VAL A 85 -15.66 4.67 11.33
C VAL A 85 -14.64 4.97 10.23
N PHE A 86 -14.72 4.30 9.08
CA PHE A 86 -13.79 4.52 7.98
C PHE A 86 -14.04 5.84 7.25
N GLN A 87 -15.31 6.23 7.11
CA GLN A 87 -15.66 7.54 6.54
C GLN A 87 -15.18 8.68 7.43
N GLN A 88 -15.31 8.56 8.76
CA GLN A 88 -14.82 9.54 9.74
C GLN A 88 -13.31 9.66 9.69
N ILE A 89 -12.56 8.56 9.64
CA ILE A 89 -11.09 8.59 9.47
C ILE A 89 -10.67 9.44 8.26
N LEU A 90 -11.38 9.32 7.13
CA LEU A 90 -11.12 10.11 5.91
C LEU A 90 -11.60 11.58 6.01
N ILE A 91 -12.69 11.83 6.75
CA ILE A 91 -13.22 13.18 6.98
C ILE A 91 -12.33 13.95 7.97
N ASP A 92 -11.94 13.30 9.06
CA ASP A 92 -11.21 13.84 10.20
C ASP A 92 -9.73 14.05 9.89
N LYS A 93 -9.21 13.46 8.79
CA LYS A 93 -7.90 13.79 8.23
C LYS A 93 -7.98 14.44 6.84
N PRO A 94 -8.25 15.76 6.79
CA PRO A 94 -8.21 16.54 5.55
C PRO A 94 -6.94 16.32 4.73
N LEU A 95 -5.78 16.24 5.39
CA LEU A 95 -4.49 16.01 4.74
C LEU A 95 -4.45 14.70 3.92
N LEU A 96 -4.98 13.61 4.48
CA LEU A 96 -5.03 12.32 3.80
C LEU A 96 -5.94 12.38 2.58
N ARG A 97 -7.10 13.03 2.73
CA ARG A 97 -8.04 13.27 1.63
C ARG A 97 -7.41 14.10 0.51
N ASP A 98 -6.63 15.14 0.85
CA ASP A 98 -6.00 16.02 -0.13
C ASP A 98 -4.87 15.29 -0.89
N ILE A 99 -4.08 14.46 -0.19
CA ILE A 99 -3.11 13.55 -0.81
C ILE A 99 -3.82 12.61 -1.79
N PHE A 100 -4.89 11.92 -1.38
CA PHE A 100 -5.60 10.98 -2.26
C PHE A 100 -6.19 11.67 -3.49
N LYS A 101 -6.81 12.84 -3.32
CA LYS A 101 -7.35 13.63 -4.44
C LYS A 101 -6.27 14.14 -5.38
N SER A 102 -5.07 14.44 -4.87
CA SER A 102 -3.95 14.84 -5.72
C SER A 102 -3.44 13.70 -6.60
N ILE A 103 -3.62 12.44 -6.18
CA ILE A 103 -3.20 11.24 -6.92
C ILE A 103 -4.31 10.75 -7.86
N LEU A 104 -5.52 10.52 -7.33
CA LEU A 104 -6.65 9.89 -8.03
C LEU A 104 -7.60 10.90 -8.71
N GLY A 105 -7.46 12.19 -8.40
CA GLY A 105 -8.38 13.24 -8.82
C GLY A 105 -9.54 13.48 -7.83
N PRO A 106 -10.40 14.46 -8.12
CA PRO A 106 -11.38 14.97 -7.15
C PRO A 106 -12.52 14.00 -6.83
N ARG A 107 -12.75 12.99 -7.68
CA ARG A 107 -13.82 12.00 -7.55
C ARG A 107 -13.22 10.64 -7.16
N CYS A 108 -12.81 10.53 -5.90
CA CYS A 108 -12.36 9.27 -5.31
C CYS A 108 -13.29 8.88 -4.15
N PHE A 109 -13.40 7.58 -3.90
CA PHE A 109 -14.16 7.02 -2.78
C PHE A 109 -13.41 5.81 -2.22
N LEU A 110 -13.79 5.39 -1.01
CA LEU A 110 -13.22 4.21 -0.38
C LEU A 110 -13.90 2.96 -0.93
N GLU A 111 -13.19 2.19 -1.75
CA GLU A 111 -13.72 0.95 -2.32
C GLU A 111 -13.63 -0.23 -1.33
N LYS A 112 -12.55 -0.28 -0.54
CA LYS A 112 -12.30 -1.38 0.39
C LYS A 112 -11.58 -0.90 1.64
N ALA A 113 -11.99 -1.42 2.79
CA ALA A 113 -11.33 -1.22 4.07
C ALA A 113 -11.06 -2.57 4.74
N GLY A 114 -9.86 -2.74 5.29
CA GLY A 114 -9.47 -3.99 5.91
C GLY A 114 -8.31 -3.86 6.88
N LEU A 115 -8.24 -4.80 7.81
CA LEU A 115 -7.07 -5.02 8.67
C LEU A 115 -6.37 -6.30 8.25
N MET A 116 -5.09 -6.20 7.91
CA MET A 116 -4.25 -7.32 7.51
C MET A 116 -3.36 -7.74 8.69
N ASN A 117 -3.50 -8.99 9.12
CA ASN A 117 -2.72 -9.56 10.21
C ASN A 117 -1.84 -10.70 9.69
N ALA A 118 -0.52 -10.54 9.82
CA ALA A 118 0.46 -11.59 9.61
C ALA A 118 1.00 -12.05 10.97
N TYR A 119 0.78 -13.31 11.33
CA TYR A 119 1.24 -13.90 12.58
C TYR A 119 2.65 -14.49 12.45
N PRO A 120 3.40 -14.68 13.55
CA PRO A 120 4.76 -15.22 13.52
C PRO A 120 4.90 -16.50 12.68
N GLY A 121 5.82 -16.46 11.70
CA GLY A 121 6.06 -17.54 10.75
C GLY A 121 5.11 -17.56 9.54
N ALA A 122 4.38 -16.47 9.29
CA ALA A 122 3.73 -16.22 8.00
C ALA A 122 4.79 -16.07 6.90
N GLU A 123 4.53 -16.65 5.74
CA GLU A 123 5.44 -16.59 4.59
C GLU A 123 5.32 -15.26 3.84
N CYS A 124 6.39 -14.91 3.10
CA CYS A 124 6.38 -13.80 2.15
C CYS A 124 5.33 -14.05 1.06
N GLN A 125 4.68 -12.98 0.60
CA GLN A 125 3.75 -13.06 -0.52
C GLN A 125 4.52 -13.09 -1.84
N ARG A 126 3.94 -13.72 -2.86
CA ARG A 126 4.51 -13.65 -4.22
C ARG A 126 4.39 -12.20 -4.73
N TRP A 127 5.34 -11.75 -5.55
CA TRP A 127 5.22 -10.50 -6.29
C TRP A 127 3.90 -10.45 -7.07
N HIS A 128 3.13 -9.37 -6.86
CA HIS A 128 1.83 -9.17 -7.51
C HIS A 128 1.49 -7.69 -7.58
N MET A 129 0.51 -7.37 -8.43
CA MET A 129 -0.23 -6.11 -8.38
C MET A 129 -1.59 -6.38 -7.73
N ASP A 130 -2.07 -5.46 -6.90
CA ASP A 130 -3.37 -5.61 -6.24
C ASP A 130 -4.54 -5.52 -7.23
N THR A 131 -4.44 -4.62 -8.20
CA THR A 131 -5.42 -4.45 -9.27
C THR A 131 -4.68 -4.37 -10.61
N PRO A 132 -5.10 -5.13 -11.63
CA PRO A 132 -4.48 -5.04 -12.96
C PRO A 132 -4.79 -3.69 -13.62
N HIS A 133 -4.06 -3.36 -14.70
CA HIS A 133 -4.41 -2.22 -15.53
C HIS A 133 -5.83 -2.36 -16.11
N LEU A 134 -6.62 -1.29 -16.01
CA LEU A 134 -8.00 -1.27 -16.51
C LEU A 134 -8.09 -1.38 -18.03
N PHE A 135 -7.10 -0.83 -18.74
CA PHE A 135 -7.07 -0.80 -20.20
C PHE A 135 -5.79 -1.42 -20.75
N ALA A 136 -5.94 -2.21 -21.82
CA ALA A 136 -4.82 -2.69 -22.62
C ALA A 136 -4.37 -1.59 -23.60
N CYS A 137 -3.64 -0.58 -23.09
CA CYS A 137 -3.06 0.48 -23.92
C CYS A 137 -1.53 0.53 -23.76
N PRO A 138 -0.80 1.04 -24.77
CA PRO A 138 0.64 1.22 -24.69
C PRO A 138 1.04 2.46 -23.87
N GLN A 139 0.15 3.45 -23.72
CA GLN A 139 0.40 4.65 -22.92
C GLN A 139 0.26 4.37 -21.43
N HIS A 140 1.14 4.94 -20.60
CA HIS A 140 0.92 4.96 -19.16
C HIS A 140 -0.19 5.95 -18.83
N LEU A 141 -1.25 5.47 -18.18
CA LEU A 141 -2.39 6.28 -17.76
C LEU A 141 -2.32 6.54 -16.25
N PRO A 142 -2.98 7.62 -15.76
CA PRO A 142 -3.11 7.86 -14.33
C PRO A 142 -3.71 6.65 -13.58
N PRO A 143 -3.34 6.45 -12.30
CA PRO A 143 -3.89 5.37 -11.49
C PRO A 143 -5.42 5.53 -11.32
N HIS A 144 -6.13 4.40 -11.39
CA HIS A 144 -7.57 4.34 -11.16
C HIS A 144 -7.92 3.82 -9.76
N SER A 145 -6.94 3.31 -9.04
CA SER A 145 -7.03 2.86 -7.66
C SER A 145 -5.72 3.16 -6.93
N LEU A 146 -5.79 3.34 -5.62
CA LEU A 146 -4.65 3.55 -4.73
C LEU A 146 -4.88 2.72 -3.47
N ASN A 147 -3.88 1.94 -3.08
CA ASN A 147 -3.85 1.30 -1.77
C ASN A 147 -3.03 2.15 -0.80
N SER A 148 -3.60 2.41 0.37
CA SER A 148 -2.95 3.15 1.47
C SER A 148 -2.89 2.24 2.68
N PHE A 149 -1.67 1.92 3.12
CA PHE A 149 -1.43 1.11 4.30
C PHE A 149 -1.13 2.00 5.50
N LEU A 150 -1.98 1.91 6.53
CA LEU A 150 -1.65 2.41 7.86
C LEU A 150 -0.87 1.31 8.58
N ILE A 151 0.40 1.58 8.86
CA ILE A 151 1.26 0.64 9.60
C ILE A 151 0.96 0.76 11.09
N THR A 152 0.52 -0.32 11.71
CA THR A 152 0.03 -0.37 13.10
C THR A 152 1.03 -1.00 14.07
N CYS A 153 2.20 -1.40 13.57
CA CYS A 153 3.29 -1.96 14.36
C CYS A 153 4.63 -1.34 13.94
N ASP A 154 5.60 -1.35 14.85
CA ASP A 154 6.93 -0.83 14.54
C ASP A 154 7.67 -1.78 13.58
N LEU A 155 7.80 -1.38 12.31
CA LEU A 155 8.55 -2.12 11.29
C LEU A 155 9.99 -1.60 11.12
N GLN A 156 10.26 -0.37 11.56
CA GLN A 156 11.58 0.25 11.37
C GLN A 156 12.59 -0.33 12.35
N ARG A 157 12.18 -0.56 13.60
CA ARG A 157 13.04 -1.16 14.62
C ARG A 157 12.98 -2.69 14.66
N GLN A 158 12.01 -3.28 13.94
CA GLN A 158 11.75 -4.73 13.95
C GLN A 158 11.55 -5.26 12.52
N PRO A 159 12.60 -5.22 11.68
CA PRO A 159 12.51 -5.67 10.28
C PRO A 159 12.13 -7.15 10.13
N GLU A 160 12.36 -7.98 11.15
CA GLU A 160 11.93 -9.37 11.21
C GLU A 160 10.40 -9.56 11.20
N ARG A 161 9.63 -8.48 11.42
CA ARG A 161 8.17 -8.50 11.28
C ARG A 161 7.67 -8.51 9.83
N GLY A 162 8.59 -8.45 8.87
CA GLY A 162 8.29 -8.60 7.45
C GLY A 162 7.59 -7.36 6.87
N PRO A 163 8.28 -6.21 6.75
CA PRO A 163 7.73 -5.04 6.08
C PRO A 163 7.32 -5.37 4.64
N THR A 164 6.31 -4.65 4.13
CA THR A 164 5.90 -4.80 2.73
C THR A 164 7.02 -4.37 1.80
N GLU A 165 7.38 -5.25 0.87
CA GLU A 165 8.40 -5.00 -0.15
C GLU A 165 7.74 -4.42 -1.41
N PHE A 166 8.42 -3.47 -2.06
CA PHE A 166 7.98 -2.84 -3.29
C PHE A 166 9.11 -2.83 -4.30
N GLN A 167 8.79 -3.13 -5.56
CA GLN A 167 9.69 -2.90 -6.68
C GLN A 167 9.33 -1.55 -7.32
N LEU A 168 10.19 -0.53 -7.13
CA LEU A 168 9.93 0.82 -7.62
C LEU A 168 9.74 0.85 -9.14
N GLY A 169 8.85 1.73 -9.60
CA GLY A 169 8.61 1.94 -11.04
C GLY A 169 7.81 0.84 -11.74
N THR A 170 7.47 -0.28 -11.08
CA THR A 170 6.73 -1.39 -11.70
C THR A 170 5.25 -1.10 -11.94
N HIS A 171 4.73 0.02 -11.43
CA HIS A 171 3.39 0.53 -11.80
C HIS A 171 3.33 0.99 -13.26
N ILE A 172 4.47 1.24 -13.90
CA ILE A 172 4.56 1.57 -15.32
C ILE A 172 4.72 0.28 -16.12
N LYS A 173 3.70 -0.05 -16.92
CA LYS A 173 3.64 -1.28 -17.72
C LYS A 173 4.91 -1.58 -18.54
N ARG A 174 5.54 -0.55 -19.12
CA ARG A 174 6.77 -0.71 -19.93
C ARG A 174 7.99 -1.19 -19.13
N ASN A 175 7.97 -1.00 -17.81
CA ASN A 175 9.04 -1.40 -16.90
C ASN A 175 8.87 -2.86 -16.43
N LEU A 176 7.69 -3.45 -16.66
CA LEU A 176 7.49 -4.87 -16.52
C LEU A 176 8.16 -5.53 -17.72
N GLY A 177 9.29 -6.21 -17.52
CA GLY A 177 10.02 -6.87 -18.61
C GLY A 177 9.11 -7.76 -19.47
N GLU A 178 9.51 -7.99 -20.72
CA GLU A 178 8.83 -8.95 -21.58
C GLU A 178 8.76 -10.30 -20.85
N LYS A 179 7.55 -10.84 -20.69
CA LYS A 179 7.34 -12.18 -20.14
C LYS A 179 7.49 -13.23 -21.22
#